data_AF-A0A6A5F8J8-F1
#
_entry.id   AF-A0A6A5F8J8-F1
#
_cell.length_a   1.000
_cell.length_b   1.000
_cell.length_c   1.000
_cell.angle_alpha   90.00
_cell.angle_beta   90.00
_cell.angle_gamma   90.00
#
_symmetry.space_group_name_H-M   'P 1'
#
loop_
_entity.id
_entity.type
_entity.pdbx_description
1 polymer ?
#
loop_
_entity_poly.entity_id
_entity_poly.type
_entity_poly.pdbx_seq_one_letter_code
_entity_poly.pdbx_strand_id
1 'polypeptide(L)'
;MYMTPKGTPDPEYPTSNSRKGDRKDKRNLIDVWLKAKPNKKSHYVWHRKEFDEINIKATDRLMGLFEPKDMRFEVFRNSTRDPSIVEMTEKAIQILSKNPKGYFLFVEGGRIDHGHHDGIAKLALTEAVMFDQAIQRAAQLTRESDTLTVVTADHSHVFTFGGNTPRGNPIFGLAPKKADDKMPFTSILYANGPGYVHINGTRGNITMVDYYDEEYMQQAAVPLDAETHGGEDVAIYAKGPMAHLFHGVKEQNYVAHVMAYAACLEPYTNCPPHPHSHTSSGCVNTTSSLLFGLLSLLWLLR
;
A
#
# COMPACT_ATOMS: atom_id res chain seq x y z
N MET A 1 22.47 -2.19 -7.34
CA MET A 1 21.93 -1.89 -5.98
C MET A 1 22.29 -0.47 -5.53
N TYR A 2 21.33 0.30 -5.01
CA TYR A 2 21.42 1.78 -4.91
C TYR A 2 22.12 2.32 -3.65
N MET A 3 22.29 1.49 -2.62
CA MET A 3 22.71 1.92 -1.29
C MET A 3 24.21 1.75 -1.02
N THR A 4 24.88 0.88 -1.76
CA THR A 4 26.28 0.50 -1.52
C THR A 4 27.21 0.90 -2.67
N PRO A 5 28.52 1.10 -2.39
CA PRO A 5 29.52 1.42 -3.41
C PRO A 5 29.54 0.46 -4.59
N LYS A 6 29.98 0.96 -5.75
CA LYS A 6 30.14 0.14 -6.94
C LYS A 6 30.99 -1.10 -6.65
N GLY A 7 30.45 -2.29 -6.91
CA GLY A 7 31.14 -3.57 -6.74
C GLY A 7 30.97 -4.24 -5.37
N THR A 8 30.33 -3.59 -4.39
CA THR A 8 29.98 -4.24 -3.12
C THR A 8 29.06 -5.43 -3.39
N PRO A 9 29.41 -6.66 -2.96
CA PRO A 9 28.55 -7.83 -3.11
C PRO A 9 27.22 -7.63 -2.37
N ASP A 10 26.16 -8.10 -3.00
CA ASP A 10 24.87 -8.21 -2.34
C ASP A 10 24.90 -9.36 -1.30
N PRO A 11 24.35 -9.17 -0.09
CA PRO A 11 24.44 -10.19 0.97
C PRO A 11 23.63 -11.45 0.66
N GLU A 12 22.54 -11.31 -0.10
CA GLU A 12 21.61 -12.36 -0.48
C GLU A 12 22.11 -13.11 -1.74
N TYR A 13 22.82 -12.41 -2.63
CA TYR A 13 23.35 -12.91 -3.91
C TYR A 13 24.84 -12.55 -4.15
N PRO A 14 25.77 -13.04 -3.32
CA PRO A 14 27.16 -12.59 -3.33
C PRO A 14 27.93 -12.91 -4.62
N THR A 15 27.49 -13.94 -5.35
CA THR A 15 28.10 -14.37 -6.62
C THR A 15 27.53 -13.67 -7.85
N SER A 16 26.43 -12.92 -7.70
CA SER A 16 25.78 -12.25 -8.83
C SER A 16 26.43 -10.90 -9.14
N ASN A 17 27.02 -10.78 -10.33
CA ASN A 17 27.62 -9.51 -10.78
C ASN A 17 26.58 -8.41 -11.03
N SER A 18 25.36 -8.77 -11.44
CA SER A 18 24.28 -7.81 -11.75
C SER A 18 23.59 -7.25 -10.52
N ARG A 19 23.86 -7.81 -9.32
CA ARG A 19 23.21 -7.41 -8.06
C ARG A 19 24.13 -6.61 -7.12
N LYS A 20 25.38 -6.38 -7.53
CA LYS A 20 26.34 -5.59 -6.76
C LYS A 20 25.86 -4.13 -6.56
N GLY A 21 26.45 -3.46 -5.58
CA GLY A 21 26.32 -2.02 -5.42
C GLY A 21 26.72 -1.28 -6.69
N ASP A 22 26.05 -0.14 -6.96
CA ASP A 22 26.23 0.66 -8.19
C ASP A 22 26.72 2.08 -7.92
N ARG A 23 26.82 2.50 -6.65
CA ARG A 23 27.13 3.89 -6.30
C ARG A 23 28.55 4.28 -6.72
N LYS A 24 28.66 5.28 -7.58
CA LYS A 24 29.94 5.80 -8.09
C LYS A 24 30.66 6.74 -7.11
N ASP A 25 29.95 7.25 -6.11
CA ASP A 25 30.47 8.19 -5.11
C ASP A 25 31.20 7.50 -3.93
N LYS A 26 31.34 6.17 -3.99
CA LYS A 26 32.00 5.34 -2.96
C LYS A 26 31.35 5.41 -1.57
N ARG A 27 30.13 5.96 -1.45
CA ARG A 27 29.42 6.06 -0.17
C ARG A 27 28.61 4.80 0.09
N ASN A 28 28.64 4.31 1.31
CA ASN A 28 27.65 3.34 1.81
C ASN A 28 26.55 4.11 2.54
N LEU A 29 25.37 4.20 1.94
CA LEU A 29 24.24 4.94 2.49
C LEU A 29 23.59 4.25 3.69
N ILE A 30 23.74 2.93 3.82
CA ILE A 30 23.30 2.18 5.01
C ILE A 30 24.09 2.68 6.22
N ASP A 31 25.42 2.76 6.09
CA ASP A 31 26.30 3.27 7.16
C ASP A 31 26.02 4.75 7.49
N VAL A 32 25.77 5.57 6.46
CA VAL A 32 25.38 6.97 6.65
C VAL A 32 24.10 7.06 7.47
N TRP A 33 23.08 6.26 7.14
CA TRP A 33 21.79 6.28 7.83
C TRP A 33 21.89 5.77 9.28
N LEU A 34 22.67 4.72 9.51
CA LEU A 34 22.94 4.17 10.85
C LEU A 34 23.62 5.21 11.75
N LYS A 35 24.60 5.95 11.20
CA LYS A 35 25.37 6.97 11.94
C LYS A 35 24.63 8.31 12.09
N ALA A 36 23.57 8.56 11.33
CA ALA A 36 22.88 9.85 11.30
C ALA A 36 22.21 10.25 12.62
N LYS A 37 21.87 9.30 13.49
CA LYS A 37 21.23 9.54 14.80
C LYS A 37 21.90 8.70 15.89
N PRO A 38 23.08 9.10 16.40
CA PRO A 38 23.86 8.30 17.35
C PRO A 38 23.13 8.03 18.67
N ASN A 39 22.18 8.91 19.05
CA ASN A 39 21.38 8.76 20.27
C ASN A 39 20.13 7.87 20.08
N LYS A 40 19.97 7.23 18.92
CA LYS A 40 18.84 6.35 18.58
C LYS A 40 19.34 4.97 18.20
N LYS A 41 18.73 3.93 18.77
CA LYS A 41 19.02 2.52 18.45
C LYS A 41 18.52 2.21 17.03
N SER A 42 19.45 2.28 16.07
CA SER A 42 19.19 2.11 14.64
C SER A 42 19.66 0.72 14.20
N HIS A 43 18.80 -0.03 13.53
CA HIS A 43 19.10 -1.37 13.01
C HIS A 43 18.94 -1.39 11.50
N TYR A 44 19.84 -2.12 10.83
CA TYR A 44 19.73 -2.49 9.43
C TYR A 44 19.54 -4.01 9.37
N VAL A 45 18.57 -4.46 8.59
CA VAL A 45 18.31 -5.88 8.32
C VAL A 45 18.09 -6.09 6.82
N TRP A 46 18.45 -7.26 6.34
CA TRP A 46 18.28 -7.62 4.93
C TRP A 46 17.70 -9.02 4.73
N HIS A 47 17.47 -9.75 5.82
CA HIS A 47 16.94 -11.12 5.79
C HIS A 47 15.82 -11.31 6.82
N ARG A 48 14.90 -12.21 6.53
CA ARG A 48 13.74 -12.55 7.38
C ARG A 48 14.11 -12.85 8.83
N LYS A 49 15.11 -13.70 9.03
CA LYS A 49 15.59 -14.04 10.38
C LYS A 49 15.97 -12.80 11.21
N GLU A 50 16.75 -11.88 10.63
CA GLU A 50 17.16 -10.65 11.32
C GLU A 50 15.95 -9.73 11.59
N PHE A 51 15.02 -9.68 10.63
CA PHE A 51 13.76 -8.95 10.76
C PHE A 51 12.87 -9.47 11.90
N ASP A 52 12.79 -10.79 12.06
CA ASP A 52 12.02 -11.43 13.13
C ASP A 52 12.65 -11.19 14.51
N GLU A 53 13.98 -11.20 14.58
CA GLU A 53 14.75 -10.97 15.81
C GLU A 53 14.74 -9.49 16.29
N ILE A 54 14.19 -8.55 15.50
CA ILE A 54 14.07 -7.16 15.91
C ILE A 54 13.27 -7.04 17.21
N ASN A 55 13.94 -6.57 18.26
CA ASN A 55 13.30 -6.17 19.50
C ASN A 55 12.56 -4.85 19.29
N ILE A 56 11.26 -4.94 19.04
CA ILE A 56 10.37 -3.80 18.79
C ILE A 56 10.36 -2.79 19.95
N LYS A 57 10.57 -3.22 21.19
CA LYS A 57 10.59 -2.32 22.36
C LYS A 57 11.85 -1.45 22.36
N ALA A 58 12.99 -2.04 22.04
CA ALA A 58 14.30 -1.37 22.09
C ALA A 58 14.67 -0.61 20.80
N THR A 59 14.13 -0.98 19.65
CA THR A 59 14.51 -0.41 18.35
C THR A 59 13.86 0.95 18.11
N ASP A 60 14.65 2.01 17.96
CA ASP A 60 14.12 3.34 17.63
C ASP A 60 13.92 3.54 16.13
N ARG A 61 14.81 2.98 15.31
CA ARG A 61 14.85 3.16 13.86
C ARG A 61 15.19 1.83 13.22
N LEU A 62 14.45 1.44 12.20
CA LEU A 62 14.70 0.22 11.43
C LEU A 62 14.78 0.55 9.94
N MET A 63 15.80 0.03 9.26
CA MET A 63 15.90 -0.02 7.81
C MET A 63 15.95 -1.50 7.41
N GLY A 64 14.92 -1.97 6.70
CA GLY A 64 14.89 -3.30 6.10
C GLY A 64 15.03 -3.18 4.58
N LEU A 65 16.03 -3.81 3.98
CA LEU A 65 16.20 -3.89 2.52
C LEU A 65 16.38 -5.36 2.13
N PHE A 66 15.32 -5.99 1.67
CA PHE A 66 15.25 -7.45 1.54
C PHE A 66 15.67 -7.99 0.17
N GLU A 67 15.68 -7.13 -0.86
CA GLU A 67 16.14 -7.46 -2.21
C GLU A 67 17.01 -6.32 -2.79
N PRO A 68 17.85 -6.58 -3.81
CA PRO A 68 18.74 -5.56 -4.39
C PRO A 68 17.99 -4.42 -5.12
N LYS A 69 16.75 -4.69 -5.53
CA LYS A 69 15.81 -3.80 -6.21
C LYS A 69 14.41 -4.04 -5.61
N ASP A 70 13.42 -4.36 -6.45
CA ASP A 70 12.07 -4.70 -6.02
C ASP A 70 12.07 -6.05 -5.31
N MET A 71 11.23 -6.19 -4.28
CA MET A 71 10.99 -7.49 -3.65
C MET A 71 10.37 -8.46 -4.66
N ARG A 72 10.47 -9.76 -4.43
CA ARG A 72 9.77 -10.74 -5.28
C ARG A 72 8.25 -10.56 -5.19
N PHE A 73 7.55 -10.88 -6.28
CA PHE A 73 6.10 -11.08 -6.24
C PHE A 73 5.77 -12.14 -5.18
N GLU A 74 4.64 -12.01 -4.51
CA GLU A 74 4.21 -12.89 -3.43
C GLU A 74 4.20 -14.36 -3.86
N VAL A 75 3.70 -14.65 -5.06
CA VAL A 75 3.67 -16.02 -5.60
C VAL A 75 5.07 -16.66 -5.68
N PHE A 76 6.12 -15.84 -5.81
CA PHE A 76 7.52 -16.27 -5.90
C PHE A 76 8.34 -15.91 -4.65
N ARG A 77 7.71 -15.37 -3.60
CA ARG A 77 8.40 -14.92 -2.40
C ARG A 77 9.03 -16.10 -1.68
N ASN A 78 10.31 -15.99 -1.31
CA ASN A 78 10.91 -16.98 -0.44
C ASN A 78 10.59 -16.64 1.02
N SER A 79 9.59 -17.29 1.59
CA SER A 79 9.12 -17.00 2.95
C SER A 79 10.15 -17.23 4.06
N THR A 80 11.26 -17.94 3.78
CA THR A 80 12.37 -18.10 4.73
C THR A 80 13.37 -16.95 4.69
N ARG A 81 13.35 -16.13 3.63
CA ARG A 81 14.30 -15.04 3.36
C ARG A 81 13.64 -13.66 3.38
N ASP A 82 12.39 -13.57 2.95
CA ASP A 82 11.68 -12.32 2.72
C ASP A 82 10.41 -12.20 3.58
N PRO A 83 10.20 -11.09 4.31
CA PRO A 83 8.91 -10.79 4.90
C PRO A 83 7.87 -10.43 3.83
N SER A 84 6.60 -10.75 4.07
CA SER A 84 5.49 -10.23 3.26
C SER A 84 5.19 -8.77 3.61
N ILE A 85 4.43 -8.09 2.74
CA ILE A 85 3.93 -6.72 3.01
C ILE A 85 3.09 -6.65 4.30
N VAL A 86 2.37 -7.72 4.63
CA VAL A 86 1.58 -7.83 5.88
C VAL A 86 2.50 -7.76 7.09
N GLU A 87 3.60 -8.51 7.05
CA GLU A 87 4.56 -8.62 8.15
C GLU A 87 5.38 -7.34 8.29
N MET A 88 5.80 -6.74 7.16
CA MET A 88 6.47 -5.44 7.15
C MET A 88 5.59 -4.34 7.74
N THR A 89 4.30 -4.31 7.36
CA THR A 89 3.31 -3.36 7.89
C THR A 89 3.15 -3.52 9.39
N GLU A 90 2.99 -4.75 9.87
CA GLU A 90 2.90 -5.04 11.30
C GLU A 90 4.14 -4.55 12.07
N LYS A 91 5.34 -4.89 11.60
CA LYS A 91 6.59 -4.47 12.26
C LYS A 91 6.73 -2.95 12.29
N ALA A 92 6.37 -2.28 11.20
CA ALA A 92 6.39 -0.82 11.13
C ALA A 92 5.45 -0.20 12.18
N ILE A 93 4.19 -0.66 12.26
CA ILE A 93 3.21 -0.19 13.25
C ILE A 93 3.71 -0.45 14.68
N GLN A 94 4.26 -1.64 14.95
CA GLN A 94 4.78 -2.00 16.28
C GLN A 94 5.93 -1.07 16.74
N ILE A 95 6.79 -0.63 15.82
CA ILE A 95 7.88 0.30 16.14
C ILE A 95 7.36 1.74 16.25
N LEU A 96 6.54 2.18 15.30
CA LEU A 96 6.05 3.56 15.20
C LEU A 96 5.05 3.93 16.31
N SER A 97 4.20 2.98 16.72
CA SER A 97 3.18 3.18 17.77
C SER A 97 3.75 3.52 19.15
N LYS A 98 5.06 3.33 19.35
CA LYS A 98 5.73 3.75 20.59
C LYS A 98 5.82 5.27 20.75
N ASN A 99 5.64 6.04 19.67
CA ASN A 99 5.65 7.50 19.75
C ASN A 99 4.28 8.03 20.24
N PRO A 100 4.19 8.61 21.45
CA PRO A 100 2.91 9.10 21.97
C PRO A 100 2.35 10.30 21.18
N LYS A 101 3.14 10.92 20.30
CA LYS A 101 2.68 11.97 19.39
C LYS A 101 2.02 11.43 18.11
N GLY A 102 1.90 10.11 17.97
CA GLY A 102 1.43 9.46 16.75
C GLY A 102 2.53 9.26 15.72
N TYR A 103 2.12 8.78 14.54
CA TYR A 103 3.00 8.49 13.43
C TYR A 103 2.27 8.65 12.09
N PHE A 104 3.05 8.83 11.04
CA PHE A 104 2.60 8.66 9.66
C PHE A 104 3.23 7.36 9.15
N LEU A 105 2.43 6.56 8.43
CA LEU A 105 2.89 5.33 7.79
C LEU A 105 2.36 5.31 6.36
N PHE A 106 3.26 5.05 5.42
CA PHE A 106 2.94 4.76 4.03
C PHE A 106 3.24 3.28 3.78
N VAL A 107 2.27 2.58 3.19
CA VAL A 107 2.35 1.17 2.81
C VAL A 107 1.92 1.08 1.36
N GLU A 108 2.73 0.43 0.54
CA GLU A 108 2.55 0.40 -0.91
C GLU A 108 2.54 -1.04 -1.41
N GLY A 109 1.45 -1.44 -2.07
CA GLY A 109 1.37 -2.66 -2.87
C GLY A 109 2.05 -2.50 -4.22
N GLY A 110 3.31 -2.06 -4.25
CA GLY A 110 3.94 -1.48 -5.45
C GLY A 110 4.14 -2.44 -6.61
N ARG A 111 4.00 -3.76 -6.40
CA ARG A 111 4.12 -4.75 -7.49
C ARG A 111 2.78 -5.10 -8.14
N ILE A 112 1.66 -4.53 -7.68
CA ILE A 112 0.39 -4.58 -8.44
C ILE A 112 0.63 -4.00 -9.83
N ASP A 113 1.23 -2.82 -9.89
CA ASP A 113 1.63 -2.11 -11.11
C ASP A 113 2.54 -2.95 -12.00
N HIS A 114 3.64 -3.47 -11.44
CA HIS A 114 4.56 -4.34 -12.19
C HIS A 114 3.89 -5.57 -12.81
N GLY A 115 2.95 -6.22 -12.09
CA GLY A 115 2.20 -7.34 -12.63
C GLY A 115 1.31 -6.96 -13.82
N HIS A 116 0.74 -5.75 -13.79
CA HIS A 116 -0.03 -5.21 -14.91
C HIS A 116 0.88 -4.86 -16.10
N HIS A 117 2.01 -4.19 -15.87
CA HIS A 117 3.01 -3.91 -16.89
C HIS A 117 3.50 -5.15 -17.63
N ASP A 118 3.73 -6.25 -16.89
CA ASP A 118 4.11 -7.54 -17.46
C ASP A 118 2.96 -8.21 -18.27
N GLY A 119 1.74 -7.66 -18.21
CA GLY A 119 0.54 -8.24 -18.80
C GLY A 119 0.05 -9.50 -18.07
N ILE A 120 0.49 -9.73 -16.83
CA ILE A 120 0.24 -10.95 -16.05
C ILE A 120 -0.68 -10.61 -14.87
N ALA A 121 -1.98 -10.65 -15.11
CA ALA A 121 -2.99 -10.33 -14.10
C ALA A 121 -2.94 -11.23 -12.86
N LYS A 122 -2.40 -12.45 -12.96
CA LYS A 122 -2.24 -13.33 -11.79
C LYS A 122 -1.24 -12.75 -10.79
N LEU A 123 -0.15 -12.12 -11.26
CA LEU A 123 0.78 -11.40 -10.40
C LEU A 123 0.12 -10.15 -9.81
N ALA A 124 -0.47 -9.30 -10.67
CA ALA A 124 -1.11 -8.06 -10.22
C ALA A 124 -2.20 -8.29 -9.15
N LEU A 125 -3.12 -9.23 -9.40
CA LEU A 125 -4.24 -9.50 -8.49
C LEU A 125 -3.79 -10.22 -7.21
N THR A 126 -2.73 -11.03 -7.26
CA THR A 126 -2.20 -11.65 -6.03
C THR A 126 -1.50 -10.62 -5.14
N GLU A 127 -0.75 -9.68 -5.73
CA GLU A 127 -0.19 -8.54 -5.00
C GLU A 127 -1.30 -7.68 -4.38
N ALA A 128 -2.40 -7.46 -5.11
CA ALA A 128 -3.55 -6.71 -4.59
C ALA A 128 -4.20 -7.41 -3.40
N VAL A 129 -4.30 -8.74 -3.41
CA VAL A 129 -4.76 -9.53 -2.25
C VAL A 129 -3.83 -9.35 -1.05
N MET A 130 -2.51 -9.36 -1.26
CA MET A 130 -1.55 -9.15 -0.17
C MET A 130 -1.59 -7.73 0.39
N PHE A 131 -1.80 -6.73 -0.48
CA PHE A 131 -2.00 -5.34 -0.05
C PHE A 131 -3.29 -5.19 0.78
N ASP A 132 -4.40 -5.81 0.37
CA ASP A 132 -5.64 -5.84 1.16
C ASP A 132 -5.45 -6.52 2.53
N GLN A 133 -4.69 -7.62 2.58
CA GLN A 133 -4.34 -8.25 3.86
C GLN A 133 -3.46 -7.34 4.74
N ALA A 134 -2.59 -6.52 4.16
CA ALA A 134 -1.81 -5.54 4.91
C ALA A 134 -2.70 -4.41 5.46
N ILE A 135 -3.69 -3.95 4.69
CA ILE A 135 -4.72 -3.01 5.14
C ILE A 135 -5.51 -3.61 6.31
N GLN A 136 -5.96 -4.86 6.18
CA GLN A 136 -6.64 -5.58 7.26
C GLN A 136 -5.76 -5.68 8.51
N ARG A 137 -4.48 -6.02 8.35
CA ARG A 137 -3.54 -6.14 9.47
C ARG A 137 -3.32 -4.80 10.16
N ALA A 138 -3.20 -3.71 9.41
CA ALA A 138 -3.11 -2.36 9.97
C ALA A 138 -4.37 -2.00 10.77
N ALA A 139 -5.57 -2.33 10.26
CA ALA A 139 -6.83 -2.09 10.96
C ALA A 139 -6.95 -2.89 12.27
N GLN A 140 -6.33 -4.07 12.38
CA GLN A 140 -6.27 -4.85 13.63
C GLN A 140 -5.31 -4.25 14.67
N LEU A 141 -4.29 -3.52 14.23
CA LEU A 141 -3.21 -2.99 15.07
C LEU A 141 -3.41 -1.52 15.46
N THR A 142 -4.44 -0.86 14.94
CA THR A 142 -4.73 0.56 15.14
C THR A 142 -6.15 0.77 15.64
N ARG A 143 -6.42 1.94 16.24
CA ARG A 143 -7.77 2.30 16.69
C ARG A 143 -8.35 3.31 15.73
N GLU A 144 -9.50 2.99 15.14
CA GLU A 144 -10.21 3.92 14.26
C GLU A 144 -10.53 5.27 14.93
N SER A 145 -10.67 5.32 16.25
CA SER A 145 -10.93 6.55 16.99
C SER A 145 -9.78 7.57 16.96
N ASP A 146 -8.55 7.13 16.68
CA ASP A 146 -7.34 7.98 16.67
C ASP A 146 -6.48 7.84 15.40
N THR A 147 -6.85 6.97 14.48
CA THR A 147 -6.09 6.66 13.26
C THR A 147 -6.94 6.92 12.03
N LEU A 148 -6.52 7.87 11.18
CA LEU A 148 -7.06 8.03 9.83
C LEU A 148 -6.32 7.07 8.89
N THR A 149 -7.04 6.10 8.33
CA THR A 149 -6.54 5.21 7.27
C THR A 149 -7.14 5.63 5.95
N VAL A 150 -6.29 5.81 4.93
CA VAL A 150 -6.69 6.11 3.56
C VAL A 150 -6.07 5.07 2.64
N VAL A 151 -6.87 4.47 1.77
CA VAL A 151 -6.45 3.52 0.73
C VAL A 151 -6.83 4.12 -0.62
N THR A 152 -5.87 4.20 -1.53
CA THR A 152 -6.07 4.71 -2.89
C THR A 152 -5.05 4.09 -3.84
N ALA A 153 -5.14 4.43 -5.12
CA ALA A 153 -4.11 4.16 -6.11
C ALA A 153 -3.52 5.48 -6.62
N ASP A 154 -2.31 5.42 -7.14
CA ASP A 154 -1.66 6.53 -7.83
C ASP A 154 -2.17 6.69 -9.27
N HIS A 155 -2.49 5.59 -9.95
CA HIS A 155 -3.18 5.52 -11.24
C HIS A 155 -3.82 4.14 -11.45
N SER A 156 -4.44 3.94 -12.62
CA SER A 156 -5.00 2.65 -13.04
C SER A 156 -4.12 2.00 -14.11
N HIS A 157 -4.65 0.97 -14.79
CA HIS A 157 -4.06 0.25 -15.93
C HIS A 157 -5.10 0.06 -17.02
N VAL A 158 -4.69 -0.26 -18.25
CA VAL A 158 -5.61 -0.63 -19.34
C VAL A 158 -6.10 -2.09 -19.21
N PHE A 159 -6.29 -2.53 -17.97
CA PHE A 159 -6.82 -3.81 -17.54
C PHE A 159 -8.35 -3.81 -17.64
N THR A 160 -8.92 -4.88 -18.18
CA THR A 160 -10.37 -5.06 -18.27
C THR A 160 -10.78 -6.46 -17.83
N PHE A 161 -11.96 -6.54 -17.20
CA PHE A 161 -12.62 -7.80 -16.86
C PHE A 161 -14.04 -7.81 -17.45
N GLY A 162 -14.34 -8.80 -18.27
CA GLY A 162 -15.61 -8.88 -18.99
C GLY A 162 -15.95 -10.29 -19.47
N GLY A 163 -16.70 -10.37 -20.58
CA GLY A 163 -17.04 -11.64 -21.23
C GLY A 163 -18.30 -12.34 -20.67
N ASN A 164 -19.09 -11.71 -19.81
CA ASN A 164 -20.33 -12.27 -19.24
C ASN A 164 -20.11 -13.62 -18.51
N THR A 165 -19.04 -13.72 -17.71
CA THR A 165 -18.74 -14.92 -16.94
C THR A 165 -19.79 -15.15 -15.83
N PRO A 166 -20.19 -16.42 -15.58
CA PRO A 166 -21.15 -16.72 -14.52
C PRO A 166 -20.54 -16.51 -13.13
N ARG A 167 -21.39 -16.30 -12.12
CA ARG A 167 -20.96 -16.23 -10.73
C ARG A 167 -20.19 -17.50 -10.34
N GLY A 168 -19.02 -17.32 -9.72
CA GLY A 168 -18.15 -18.42 -9.28
C GLY A 168 -17.15 -18.89 -10.36
N ASN A 169 -17.19 -18.32 -11.56
CA ASN A 169 -16.13 -18.54 -12.55
C ASN A 169 -14.78 -18.00 -12.00
N PRO A 170 -13.68 -18.75 -12.13
CA PRO A 170 -12.35 -18.22 -11.79
C PRO A 170 -12.07 -16.94 -12.56
N ILE A 171 -11.47 -15.93 -11.90
CA ILE A 171 -11.19 -14.64 -12.54
C ILE A 171 -10.23 -14.77 -13.74
N PHE A 172 -9.29 -15.72 -13.66
CA PHE A 172 -8.35 -16.07 -14.73
C PHE A 172 -8.95 -17.01 -15.79
N GLY A 173 -10.22 -17.41 -15.62
CA GLY A 173 -10.89 -18.34 -16.49
C GLY A 173 -11.33 -17.75 -17.82
N LEU A 174 -11.90 -18.62 -18.65
CA LEU A 174 -12.43 -18.27 -19.96
C LEU A 174 -13.81 -17.60 -19.85
N ALA A 175 -14.11 -16.74 -20.82
CA ALA A 175 -15.48 -16.35 -21.10
C ALA A 175 -16.29 -17.56 -21.61
N PRO A 176 -17.60 -17.68 -21.27
CA PRO A 176 -18.41 -18.86 -21.60
C PRO A 176 -18.71 -19.01 -23.10
N LYS A 177 -18.64 -17.93 -23.88
CA LYS A 177 -18.86 -17.94 -25.33
C LYS A 177 -17.54 -17.77 -26.06
N LYS A 178 -17.40 -18.45 -27.20
CA LYS A 178 -16.32 -18.20 -28.16
C LYS A 178 -16.48 -16.82 -28.78
N ALA A 179 -15.36 -16.21 -29.16
CA ALA A 179 -15.35 -14.99 -29.96
C ALA A 179 -15.77 -15.28 -31.42
N ASP A 180 -15.86 -14.23 -32.24
CA ASP A 180 -16.32 -14.33 -33.62
C ASP A 180 -15.43 -15.22 -34.50
N ASP A 181 -14.13 -15.25 -34.18
CA ASP A 181 -13.10 -16.13 -34.76
C ASP A 181 -13.23 -17.61 -34.33
N LYS A 182 -14.26 -17.95 -33.56
CA LYS A 182 -14.58 -19.30 -33.04
C LYS A 182 -13.54 -19.87 -32.07
N MET A 183 -12.65 -19.04 -31.54
CA MET A 183 -11.69 -19.38 -30.49
C MET A 183 -12.15 -18.85 -29.12
N PRO A 184 -11.77 -19.50 -28.01
CA PRO A 184 -12.05 -18.98 -26.68
C PRO A 184 -11.21 -17.72 -26.38
N PHE A 185 -11.60 -16.97 -25.36
CA PHE A 185 -10.84 -15.83 -24.82
C PHE A 185 -11.01 -15.79 -23.29
N THR A 186 -10.03 -15.21 -22.60
CA THR A 186 -10.06 -15.04 -21.14
C THR A 186 -11.02 -13.94 -20.72
N SER A 187 -11.55 -14.04 -19.50
CA SER A 187 -12.39 -12.99 -18.93
C SER A 187 -11.62 -11.67 -18.71
N ILE A 188 -10.33 -11.78 -18.39
CA ILE A 188 -9.39 -10.66 -18.29
C ILE A 188 -8.70 -10.44 -19.65
N LEU A 189 -8.57 -9.18 -20.05
CA LEU A 189 -7.81 -8.71 -21.21
C LEU A 189 -7.15 -7.36 -20.91
N TYR A 190 -6.10 -7.03 -21.66
CA TYR A 190 -5.52 -5.68 -21.67
C TYR A 190 -5.74 -4.98 -23.01
N ALA A 191 -5.77 -3.66 -23.03
CA ALA A 191 -5.83 -2.92 -24.30
C ALA A 191 -4.48 -2.99 -25.05
N ASN A 192 -3.37 -2.94 -24.34
CA ASN A 192 -2.02 -3.05 -24.91
C ASN A 192 -1.10 -3.85 -23.97
N GLY A 193 0.10 -4.19 -24.42
CA GLY A 193 1.09 -4.89 -23.60
C GLY A 193 1.68 -6.14 -24.25
N PRO A 194 2.52 -6.88 -23.50
CA PRO A 194 3.35 -7.96 -24.04
C PRO A 194 2.55 -9.22 -24.39
N GLY A 195 1.33 -9.38 -23.87
CA GLY A 195 0.47 -10.52 -24.16
C GLY A 195 -0.17 -10.50 -25.56
N TYR A 196 0.11 -9.51 -26.40
CA TYR A 196 -0.31 -9.54 -27.81
C TYR A 196 0.36 -10.70 -28.55
N VAL A 197 -0.45 -11.63 -29.08
CA VAL A 197 0.07 -12.79 -29.84
C VAL A 197 -0.74 -12.98 -31.12
N HIS A 198 -0.03 -12.94 -32.26
CA HIS A 198 -0.55 -13.33 -33.56
C HIS A 198 0.24 -14.49 -34.15
N ILE A 199 -0.47 -15.52 -34.60
CA ILE A 199 0.08 -16.73 -35.22
C ILE A 199 -0.56 -16.86 -36.61
N ASN A 200 0.26 -16.87 -37.66
CA ASN A 200 -0.18 -17.02 -39.04
C ASN A 200 -1.30 -16.04 -39.46
N GLY A 201 -1.20 -14.78 -39.02
CA GLY A 201 -2.19 -13.74 -39.33
C GLY A 201 -3.51 -13.83 -38.54
N THR A 202 -3.58 -14.72 -37.54
CA THR A 202 -4.75 -14.88 -36.66
C THR A 202 -4.36 -14.70 -35.19
N ARG A 203 -5.33 -14.40 -34.33
CA ARG A 203 -5.14 -14.37 -32.87
C ARG A 203 -4.64 -15.72 -32.37
N GLY A 204 -3.70 -15.72 -31.42
CA GLY A 204 -3.24 -16.96 -30.78
C GLY A 204 -4.39 -17.74 -30.13
N ASN A 205 -4.47 -19.05 -30.40
CA ASN A 205 -5.48 -19.91 -29.79
C ASN A 205 -5.06 -20.29 -28.36
N ILE A 206 -5.78 -19.76 -27.37
CA ILE A 206 -5.46 -19.95 -25.95
C ILE A 206 -5.75 -21.38 -25.43
N THR A 207 -6.37 -22.27 -26.21
CA THR A 207 -6.49 -23.68 -25.81
C THR A 207 -5.17 -24.44 -25.88
N MET A 208 -4.14 -23.85 -26.51
CA MET A 208 -2.81 -24.46 -26.68
C MET A 208 -1.81 -23.99 -25.63
N VAL A 209 -2.24 -23.15 -24.68
CA VAL A 209 -1.39 -22.62 -23.60
C VAL A 209 -2.06 -22.89 -22.26
N ASP A 210 -1.24 -23.02 -21.21
CA ASP A 210 -1.76 -23.05 -19.85
C ASP A 210 -2.06 -21.63 -19.39
N TYR A 211 -3.31 -21.22 -19.54
CA TYR A 211 -3.75 -19.88 -19.13
C TYR A 211 -3.97 -19.74 -17.61
N TYR A 212 -3.75 -20.81 -16.83
CA TYR A 212 -3.69 -20.76 -15.36
C TYR A 212 -2.26 -20.63 -14.82
N ASP A 213 -1.25 -20.69 -15.70
CA ASP A 213 0.15 -20.50 -15.34
C ASP A 213 0.37 -19.18 -14.59
N GLU A 214 1.31 -19.17 -13.65
CA GLU A 214 1.64 -18.00 -12.83
C GLU A 214 2.18 -16.82 -13.65
N GLU A 215 2.74 -17.10 -14.81
CA GLU A 215 3.34 -16.15 -15.74
C GLU A 215 2.50 -15.98 -17.02
N TYR A 216 1.24 -16.46 -17.04
CA TYR A 216 0.39 -16.29 -18.22
C TYR A 216 0.05 -14.83 -18.50
N MET A 217 0.53 -14.33 -19.62
CA MET A 217 0.22 -12.99 -20.15
C MET A 217 -1.15 -13.00 -20.83
N GLN A 218 -2.10 -12.21 -20.32
CA GLN A 218 -3.42 -12.09 -20.97
C GLN A 218 -3.30 -11.39 -22.32
N GLN A 219 -4.16 -11.78 -23.26
CA GLN A 219 -4.14 -11.20 -24.60
C GLN A 219 -4.35 -9.69 -24.56
N ALA A 220 -3.59 -8.98 -25.41
CA ALA A 220 -3.67 -7.55 -25.61
C ALA A 220 -4.01 -7.18 -27.07
N ALA A 221 -4.54 -5.98 -27.30
CA ALA A 221 -4.90 -5.52 -28.65
C ALA A 221 -3.74 -4.80 -29.38
N VAL A 222 -2.87 -4.09 -28.66
CA VAL A 222 -1.69 -3.40 -29.22
C VAL A 222 -0.40 -3.96 -28.59
N PRO A 223 0.59 -4.43 -29.38
CA PRO A 223 1.82 -4.98 -28.84
C PRO A 223 2.72 -3.88 -28.25
N LEU A 224 3.14 -4.09 -27.01
CA LEU A 224 4.16 -3.29 -26.33
C LEU A 224 5.02 -4.20 -25.45
N ASP A 225 6.25 -3.80 -25.16
CA ASP A 225 7.12 -4.55 -24.24
C ASP A 225 6.62 -4.50 -22.79
N ALA A 226 5.88 -3.45 -22.44
CA ALA A 226 5.17 -3.28 -21.17
C ALA A 226 3.80 -2.65 -21.45
N GLU A 227 2.78 -3.13 -20.74
CA GLU A 227 1.45 -2.53 -20.75
C GLU A 227 1.50 -1.09 -20.18
N THR A 228 0.54 -0.23 -20.53
CA THR A 228 0.51 1.18 -20.10
C THR A 228 -0.47 1.44 -18.97
N HIS A 229 -0.17 2.42 -18.12
CA HIS A 229 -1.14 2.93 -17.13
C HIS A 229 -2.46 3.38 -17.77
N GLY A 230 -3.54 3.28 -17.00
CA GLY A 230 -4.86 3.83 -17.27
C GLY A 230 -5.00 5.23 -16.69
N GLY A 231 -5.73 6.10 -17.40
CA GLY A 231 -5.91 7.51 -17.06
C GLY A 231 -7.28 7.85 -16.46
N GLU A 232 -8.09 6.84 -16.14
CA GLU A 232 -9.37 7.01 -15.47
C GLU A 232 -9.23 7.24 -13.96
N ASP A 233 -10.28 7.81 -13.36
CA ASP A 233 -10.33 8.07 -11.93
C ASP A 233 -10.15 6.78 -11.11
N VAL A 234 -9.38 6.87 -10.02
CA VAL A 234 -9.18 5.79 -9.06
C VAL A 234 -9.93 6.05 -7.75
N ALA A 235 -10.26 4.98 -7.03
CA ALA A 235 -11.01 5.06 -5.79
C ALA A 235 -10.16 5.62 -4.63
N ILE A 236 -10.83 6.29 -3.69
CA ILE A 236 -10.29 6.62 -2.38
C ILE A 236 -11.24 6.02 -1.33
N TYR A 237 -10.70 5.15 -0.47
CA TYR A 237 -11.39 4.63 0.71
C TYR A 237 -10.76 5.27 1.95
N ALA A 238 -11.59 5.72 2.89
CA ALA A 238 -11.10 6.36 4.11
C ALA A 238 -11.89 5.91 5.34
N LYS A 239 -11.19 5.80 6.48
CA LYS A 239 -11.76 5.39 7.76
C LYS A 239 -11.02 6.08 8.91
N GLY A 240 -11.74 6.49 9.96
CA GLY A 240 -11.18 7.20 11.12
C GLY A 240 -11.43 8.72 11.14
N PRO A 241 -10.66 9.49 11.94
CA PRO A 241 -10.93 10.91 12.15
C PRO A 241 -10.86 11.71 10.84
N MET A 242 -11.87 12.54 10.61
CA MET A 242 -12.04 13.35 9.39
C MET A 242 -12.21 12.55 8.08
N ALA A 243 -12.39 11.23 8.12
CA ALA A 243 -12.60 10.42 6.92
C ALA A 243 -13.81 10.85 6.08
N HIS A 244 -14.84 11.44 6.70
CA HIS A 244 -16.02 11.99 6.04
C HIS A 244 -15.71 13.13 5.03
N LEU A 245 -14.50 13.70 5.05
CA LEU A 245 -14.06 14.68 4.07
C LEU A 245 -13.69 14.06 2.71
N PHE A 246 -13.51 12.74 2.64
CA PHE A 246 -13.36 12.00 1.39
C PHE A 246 -14.75 11.65 0.83
N HIS A 247 -15.23 12.47 -0.10
CA HIS A 247 -16.53 12.31 -0.74
C HIS A 247 -16.51 12.87 -2.17
N GLY A 248 -17.38 12.37 -3.04
CA GLY A 248 -17.50 12.85 -4.42
C GLY A 248 -16.25 12.60 -5.28
N VAL A 249 -16.00 13.48 -6.25
CA VAL A 249 -14.82 13.46 -7.13
C VAL A 249 -13.85 14.54 -6.67
N LYS A 250 -12.56 14.20 -6.57
CA LYS A 250 -11.50 15.07 -6.04
C LYS A 250 -10.25 14.95 -6.90
N GLU A 251 -9.49 16.04 -6.97
CA GLU A 251 -8.11 16.01 -7.45
C GLU A 251 -7.24 15.15 -6.53
N GLN A 252 -6.26 14.42 -7.08
CA GLN A 252 -5.46 13.47 -6.28
C GLN A 252 -4.65 14.15 -5.16
N ASN A 253 -4.17 15.39 -5.37
CA ASN A 253 -3.45 16.12 -4.34
C ASN A 253 -4.30 16.41 -3.09
N TYR A 254 -5.63 16.35 -3.21
CA TYR A 254 -6.56 16.47 -2.08
C TYR A 254 -6.31 15.44 -0.98
N VAL A 255 -5.83 14.24 -1.32
CA VAL A 255 -5.51 13.18 -0.34
C VAL A 255 -4.49 13.69 0.69
N ALA A 256 -3.40 14.31 0.22
CA ALA A 256 -2.38 14.86 1.11
C ALA A 256 -2.93 15.99 1.99
N HIS A 257 -3.78 16.87 1.43
CA HIS A 257 -4.40 17.97 2.18
C HIS A 257 -5.31 17.48 3.30
N VAL A 258 -6.16 16.48 3.06
CA VAL A 258 -7.05 15.93 4.09
C VAL A 258 -6.25 15.20 5.17
N MET A 259 -5.22 14.44 4.81
CA MET A 259 -4.35 13.78 5.79
C MET A 259 -3.63 14.80 6.68
N ALA A 260 -3.08 15.86 6.10
CA ALA A 260 -2.43 16.94 6.84
C ALA A 260 -3.44 17.67 7.76
N TYR A 261 -4.63 17.97 7.26
CA TYR A 261 -5.70 18.60 8.03
C TYR A 261 -6.15 17.74 9.22
N ALA A 262 -6.37 16.44 9.01
CA ALA A 262 -6.81 15.51 10.07
C ALA A 262 -5.77 15.36 11.20
N ALA A 263 -4.49 15.47 10.85
CA ALA A 263 -3.37 15.39 11.77
C ALA A 263 -2.88 16.76 12.28
N CYS A 264 -3.56 17.86 11.91
CA CYS A 264 -3.20 19.22 12.30
C CYS A 264 -1.76 19.61 11.92
N LEU A 265 -1.28 19.06 10.81
CA LEU A 265 0.04 19.36 10.25
C LEU A 265 -0.03 20.61 9.39
N GLU A 266 1.11 21.29 9.19
CA GLU A 266 1.21 22.43 8.30
C GLU A 266 0.62 22.11 6.91
N PRO A 267 -0.19 23.01 6.30
CA PRO A 267 -0.56 24.36 6.74
C PRO A 267 -1.80 24.45 7.67
N TYR A 268 -2.30 23.33 8.19
CA TYR A 268 -3.57 23.20 8.92
C TYR A 268 -3.43 23.10 10.44
N THR A 269 -2.49 23.84 11.03
CA THR A 269 -2.24 23.79 12.49
C THR A 269 -3.41 24.31 13.33
N ASN A 270 -4.30 25.12 12.75
CA ASN A 270 -5.56 25.60 13.37
C ASN A 270 -6.75 24.66 13.10
N CYS A 271 -6.51 23.34 13.14
CA CYS A 271 -7.55 22.31 12.98
C CYS A 271 -8.55 22.31 14.17
N PRO A 272 -9.76 21.74 14.00
CA PRO A 272 -10.69 21.53 15.11
C PRO A 272 -10.09 20.64 16.19
N PRO A 273 -10.36 20.89 17.49
CA PRO A 273 -9.83 20.07 18.57
C PRO A 273 -10.33 18.62 18.49
N HIS A 274 -9.41 17.67 18.59
CA HIS A 274 -9.74 16.24 18.67
C HIS A 274 -10.56 15.96 19.95
N PRO A 275 -11.74 15.30 19.85
CA PRO A 275 -12.60 14.99 21.00
C PRO A 275 -11.92 14.16 22.11
N HIS A 276 -10.78 13.54 21.81
CA HIS A 276 -10.05 12.67 22.73
C HIS A 276 -8.75 13.28 23.28
N SER A 277 -8.49 14.57 23.04
CA SER A 277 -7.39 15.30 23.69
C SER A 277 -7.76 15.81 25.09
N HIS A 278 -8.55 15.06 25.86
CA HIS A 278 -8.64 15.30 27.30
C HIS A 278 -7.37 14.80 27.96
N THR A 279 -6.35 15.66 27.97
CA THR A 279 -5.42 15.69 29.08
C THR A 279 -6.24 15.86 30.35
N SER A 280 -6.08 14.91 31.27
CA SER A 280 -6.63 14.98 32.62
C SER A 280 -5.94 16.10 33.40
N SER A 281 -6.26 17.34 33.06
CA SER A 281 -6.04 18.48 33.95
C SER A 281 -7.24 18.51 34.89
N GLY A 282 -7.01 18.13 36.14
CA GLY A 282 -8.05 18.04 37.15
C GLY A 282 -8.89 19.30 37.23
N CYS A 283 -10.22 19.15 37.11
CA CYS A 283 -11.15 20.16 37.57
C CYS A 283 -10.95 20.33 39.08
N VAL A 284 -10.30 21.42 39.46
CA VAL A 284 -10.36 21.93 40.82
C VAL A 284 -11.79 22.42 41.05
N ASN A 285 -12.46 21.76 42.00
CA ASN A 285 -13.74 22.20 42.55
C ASN A 285 -13.68 23.69 42.90
N THR A 286 -14.55 24.49 42.29
CA THR A 286 -15.00 25.74 42.88
C THR A 286 -16.52 25.68 42.98
N THR A 287 -16.98 25.22 44.14
CA THR A 287 -18.33 25.45 44.62
C THR A 287 -18.56 26.95 44.75
N SER A 288 -19.32 27.55 43.83
CA SER A 288 -19.87 28.89 44.04
C SER A 288 -21.24 28.74 44.68
N SER A 289 -21.23 28.81 46.01
CA SER A 289 -22.40 29.10 46.82
C SER A 289 -22.68 30.60 46.76
N LEU A 290 -23.97 30.97 46.78
CA LEU A 290 -24.56 32.30 46.98
C LEU A 290 -24.85 33.11 45.70
N LEU A 291 -26.14 33.19 45.31
CA LEU A 291 -26.97 34.32 45.75
C LEU A 291 -28.47 34.01 45.62
N PHE A 292 -29.19 34.43 46.65
CA PHE A 292 -30.63 34.35 46.87
C PHE A 292 -31.45 35.23 45.91
N GLY A 293 -32.68 34.80 45.60
CA GLY A 293 -33.87 35.62 45.88
C GLY A 293 -34.63 36.27 44.70
N LEU A 294 -35.86 35.78 44.52
CA LEU A 294 -37.11 36.52 44.25
C LEU A 294 -37.26 37.42 43.01
N LEU A 295 -38.21 37.04 42.13
CA LEU A 295 -39.30 37.88 41.57
C LEU A 295 -40.20 36.96 40.72
N SER A 296 -41.19 36.27 41.30
CA SER A 296 -42.62 36.63 41.29
C SER A 296 -43.26 36.83 39.92
N LEU A 297 -44.16 35.89 39.59
CA LEU A 297 -45.52 36.05 39.04
C LEU A 297 -45.75 36.78 37.70
N LEU A 298 -46.77 36.30 36.96
CA LEU A 298 -47.44 36.84 35.75
C LEU A 298 -46.86 36.22 34.46
N TRP A 299 -47.50 35.26 33.78
CA TRP A 299 -48.84 35.35 33.19
C TRP A 299 -49.46 33.98 32.89
N LEU A 300 -50.72 33.81 33.32
CA LEU A 300 -51.74 33.04 32.61
C LEU A 300 -52.32 33.96 31.52
N LEU A 301 -52.47 33.47 30.28
CA LEU A 301 -53.63 33.71 29.39
C LEU A 301 -53.42 33.10 28.00
N ARG A 302 -53.98 31.88 27.85
CA ARG A 302 -54.70 31.26 26.71
C ARG A 302 -54.20 29.86 26.35
#